data_AF-A0A0C1ZAQ3-F1
#
_entry.id   AF-A0A0C1ZAQ3-F1
#
_cell.length_a   1.000
_cell.length_b   1.000
_cell.length_c   1.000
_cell.angle_alpha   90.00
_cell.angle_beta   90.00
_cell.angle_gamma   90.00
#
_symmetry.space_group_name_H-M   'P 1'
#
loop_
_entity.id
_entity.type
_entity.pdbx_description
1 polymer ?
#
loop_
_entity_poly.entity_id
_entity_poly.type
_entity_poly.pdbx_seq_one_letter_code
_entity_poly.pdbx_strand_id
1 'polypeptide(L)' 'MKIENLSDDAKESLVAMIQHCTSHGIGMGMDEGFDVDDKKRPFRLELESLAKELESQIDSNKTTN' A
#
# COMPACT_ATOMS: atom_id res chain seq x y z
N MET A 1 -7.44 4.00 -12.73
CA MET A 1 -8.05 4.43 -11.46
C MET A 1 -6.92 4.93 -10.57
N LYS A 2 -7.03 6.11 -9.96
CA LYS A 2 -5.97 6.64 -9.10
C LYS A 2 -6.26 6.32 -7.64
N ILE A 3 -5.23 6.07 -6.84
CA ILE A 3 -5.37 5.74 -5.41
C ILE A 3 -6.02 6.89 -4.63
N GLU A 4 -5.74 8.14 -5.01
CA GLU A 4 -6.37 9.34 -4.43
C GLU A 4 -7.90 9.38 -4.58
N ASN A 5 -8.47 8.62 -5.53
CA ASN A 5 -9.91 8.58 -5.78
C ASN A 5 -10.63 7.48 -4.99
N LEU A 6 -9.92 6.67 -4.19
CA LEU A 6 -10.54 5.67 -3.32
C LEU A 6 -11.22 6.35 -2.13
N SER A 7 -12.34 5.79 -1.67
CA SER A 7 -12.95 6.19 -0.39
C SER A 7 -12.01 5.83 0.77
N ASP A 8 -12.18 6.51 1.91
CA ASP A 8 -11.36 6.24 3.09
C ASP A 8 -11.55 4.80 3.59
N ASP A 9 -12.78 4.25 3.58
CA ASP A 9 -13.04 2.83 3.88
C ASP A 9 -12.27 1.86 2.96
N ALA A 10 -12.16 2.20 1.66
CA ALA A 10 -11.42 1.39 0.71
C ALA A 10 -9.91 1.47 0.96
N LYS A 11 -9.40 2.64 1.35
CA LYS A 11 -8.00 2.81 1.77
C LYS A 11 -7.71 2.03 3.05
N GLU A 12 -8.58 2.12 4.07
CA GLU A 12 -8.46 1.35 5.31
C GLU A 12 -8.42 -0.16 5.04
N SER A 13 -9.31 -0.65 4.18
CA SER A 13 -9.33 -2.06 3.77
C SER A 13 -8.04 -2.47 3.06
N LEU A 14 -7.51 -1.61 2.19
CA LEU A 14 -6.26 -1.86 1.46
C LEU A 14 -5.05 -1.89 2.40
N VAL A 15 -4.98 -0.94 3.34
CA VAL A 15 -3.94 -0.91 4.39
C VAL A 15 -3.98 -2.19 5.22
N ALA A 16 -5.16 -2.55 5.73
CA ALA A 16 -5.34 -3.75 6.54
C ALA A 16 -4.89 -5.02 5.81
N MET A 17 -5.25 -5.16 4.52
CA MET A 17 -4.81 -6.29 3.69
C MET A 17 -3.29 -6.34 3.54
N ILE A 18 -2.66 -5.23 3.16
CA ILE A 18 -1.19 -5.19 2.95
C ILE A 18 -0.46 -5.50 4.26
N GLN A 19 -0.85 -4.87 5.37
CA GLN A 19 -0.24 -5.09 6.68
C GLN A 19 -0.43 -6.54 7.15
N HIS A 20 -1.63 -7.11 6.99
CA HIS A 20 -1.90 -8.49 7.36
C HIS A 20 -1.00 -9.46 6.59
N CYS A 21 -0.93 -9.31 5.26
CA CYS A 21 -0.14 -10.20 4.44
C CYS A 21 1.36 -10.10 4.76
N THR A 22 1.90 -8.88 4.84
CA THR A 22 3.33 -8.66 5.09
C THR A 22 3.78 -9.11 6.48
N SER A 23 2.96 -8.89 7.51
CA SER A 23 3.27 -9.31 8.90
C SER A 23 3.18 -10.82 9.13
N HIS A 24 2.39 -11.53 8.32
CA HIS A 24 2.22 -12.98 8.43
C HIS A 24 3.04 -13.76 7.40
N GLY A 25 3.91 -13.08 6.64
CA GLY A 25 4.71 -13.72 5.59
C GLY A 25 3.88 -14.26 4.42
N ILE A 26 2.67 -13.74 4.22
CA ILE A 26 1.81 -14.10 3.10
C ILE A 26 2.24 -13.28 1.89
N GLY A 27 2.70 -13.96 0.84
CA GLY A 27 3.10 -13.33 -0.40
C GLY A 27 1.91 -12.68 -1.12
N MET A 28 2.08 -11.44 -1.59
CA MET A 28 1.13 -10.72 -2.44
C MET A 28 1.59 -10.64 -3.90
N GLY A 29 2.41 -11.62 -4.33
CA GLY A 29 3.08 -11.62 -5.62
C GLY A 29 4.58 -11.84 -5.47
N MET A 30 5.38 -11.11 -6.26
CA MET A 30 6.84 -11.13 -6.19
C MET A 30 7.34 -10.03 -5.25
N ASP A 31 8.40 -10.31 -4.49
CA ASP A 31 9.01 -9.30 -3.62
C ASP A 31 9.84 -8.27 -4.41
N GLU A 32 10.44 -8.70 -5.53
CA GLU A 32 11.23 -7.90 -6.44
C GLU A 32 11.03 -8.32 -7.90
N GLY A 33 11.35 -7.42 -8.84
CA GLY A 33 11.39 -7.72 -10.28
C GLY A 33 11.94 -6.55 -11.08
N PHE A 34 11.58 -6.47 -12.36
CA PHE A 34 12.03 -5.43 -13.28
C PHE A 34 10.84 -4.65 -13.84
N ASP A 35 11.01 -3.37 -14.10
CA ASP A 35 10.00 -2.55 -14.79
C ASP A 35 10.16 -2.60 -16.31
N VAL A 36 9.38 -1.76 -17.01
CA VAL A 36 9.39 -1.67 -18.48
C VAL A 36 10.71 -1.14 -19.06
N ASP A 37 11.53 -0.49 -18.24
CA ASP A 37 12.86 0.01 -18.60
C ASP A 37 13.98 -0.95 -18.16
N ASP A 38 13.63 -2.17 -17.74
CA ASP A 38 14.55 -3.19 -17.21
C ASP A 38 15.28 -2.72 -15.92
N LYS A 39 14.66 -1.82 -15.16
CA LYS A 39 15.17 -1.37 -13.85
C LYS A 39 14.60 -2.22 -12.74
N LYS A 40 15.47 -2.59 -11.78
CA LYS A 40 15.07 -3.36 -10.61
C LYS A 40 14.05 -2.58 -9.76
N ARG A 41 12.92 -3.20 -9.44
CA ARG A 41 11.87 -2.66 -8.56
C ARG A 41 11.60 -3.58 -7.36
N PRO A 42 11.62 -3.05 -6.13
CA PRO A 42 11.31 -3.81 -4.92
C PRO A 42 9.81 -3.73 -4.59
N PHE A 43 8.96 -4.48 -5.30
CA PHE A 43 7.50 -4.41 -5.19
C PHE A 43 6.96 -4.54 -3.76
N ARG A 44 7.55 -5.43 -2.94
CA ARG A 44 7.13 -5.58 -1.54
C ARG A 44 7.32 -4.29 -0.75
N LEU A 45 8.48 -3.65 -0.89
CA LEU A 45 8.77 -2.40 -0.19
C LEU A 45 7.86 -1.26 -0.68
N GLU A 46 7.50 -1.25 -1.96
CA GLU A 46 6.56 -0.28 -2.51
C GLU A 46 5.15 -0.46 -1.93
N LEU A 47 4.67 -1.71 -1.77
CA LEU A 47 3.39 -2.00 -1.13
C LEU A 47 3.40 -1.60 0.36
N GLU A 48 4.49 -1.92 1.07
CA GLU A 48 4.66 -1.51 2.47
C GLU A 48 4.72 0.02 2.63
N SER A 49 5.34 0.74 1.69
CA SER A 49 5.34 2.21 1.66
C SER A 49 3.94 2.75 1.39
N LEU A 50 3.24 2.18 0.40
CA LEU A 50 1.88 2.57 0.06
C LEU A 50 0.93 2.46 1.26
N ALA A 51 1.02 1.36 2.03
CA ALA A 51 0.20 1.19 3.22
C ALA A 51 0.44 2.31 4.25
N LYS A 52 1.70 2.69 4.49
CA LYS A 52 2.06 3.78 5.42
C LYS A 52 1.56 5.15 4.94
N GLU A 53 1.66 5.40 3.64
CA GLU A 53 1.19 6.64 3.02
C GLU A 53 -0.34 6.77 3.15
N LEU A 54 -1.07 5.68 2.91
CA LEU A 54 -2.53 5.65 3.05
C LEU A 54 -2.98 5.84 4.50
N GLU A 55 -2.31 5.16 5.45
CA GLU A 55 -2.57 5.30 6.89
C GLU A 55 -2.42 6.76 7.35
N SER A 56 -1.35 7.43 6.91
CA SER A 56 -1.11 8.85 7.20
C SER A 56 -2.20 9.79 6.65
N GLN A 57 -2.78 9.47 5.48
CA GLN A 57 -3.87 10.25 4.89
C GLN A 57 -5.19 10.07 5.67
N ILE A 58 -5.48 8.85 6.11
CA ILE A 58 -6.67 8.53 6.90
C ILE A 58 -6.63 9.27 8.25
N ASP A 59 -5.48 9.25 8.93
CA ASP A 59 -5.32 9.92 10.23
C ASP A 59 -5.42 11.45 10.13
N SER A 60 -4.87 12.02 9.05
CA SER A 60 -4.99 13.46 8.76
C SER A 60 -6.44 13.89 8.59
N ASN A 61 -7.27 13.07 7.93
CA ASN A 61 -8.70 13.36 7.75
C ASN A 61 -9.50 13.23 9.05
N LYS A 62 -9.13 12.30 9.94
CA LYS A 62 -9.80 12.12 11.25
C LYS A 62 -9.55 13.27 12.22
N THR A 63 -8.45 14.01 12.07
CA THR A 63 -8.09 15.13 12.96
C THR A 63 -8.80 16.45 12.60
N THR A 64 -9.50 16.49 11.46
CA THR A 64 -10.12 17.71 10.91
C THR A 64 -11.66 17.74 11.03
N ASN A 65 -12.26 16.76 11.73
CA ASN A 65 -13.70 16.66 11.99
C ASN A 65 -14.03 16.74 13.48
#